data_AF-A0A0P7IVZ7-F1
#
_entry.id   AF-A0A0P7IVZ7-F1
#
_cell.length_a   1.000
_cell.length_b   1.000
_cell.length_c   1.000
_cell.angle_alpha   90.00
_cell.angle_beta   90.00
_cell.angle_gamma   90.00
#
_symmetry.space_group_name_H-M   'P 1'
#
loop_
_entity.id
_entity.type
_entity.pdbx_description
1 polymer ?
#
loop_
_entity_poly.entity_id
_entity_poly.type
_entity_poly.pdbx_seq_one_letter_code
_entity_poly.pdbx_strand_id
1 'polypeptide(L)'
;MVADQFSHISEWVFDLDNTLYPPSVRLFDQIEQRMTDWVMRELGVSRDKANHLRQTYWRDHGTTLAGLMREHDVDPAPYLTEVHDISFDALEPDPALAARIKSLPGRRIVYTNGSAPYAERVLEARGLSGLFDAIYGVEHADFHPKPDRAAFEAVFARDGITPRQAAMFEDDPRNLAVPHDLGMRTVHVAPDAVPAQHIHHHTHDLAGFLSHLTS
;
A
#
# COMPACT_ATOMS: atom_id res chain seq x y z
N MET A 1 -19.75 -9.90 17.25
CA MET A 1 -19.47 -8.50 16.83
C MET A 1 -18.23 -8.48 15.94
N VAL A 2 -17.93 -7.39 15.21
CA VAL A 2 -16.70 -7.32 14.40
C VAL A 2 -15.46 -7.47 15.30
N ALA A 3 -15.44 -6.82 16.47
CA ALA A 3 -14.38 -6.95 17.48
C ALA A 3 -13.99 -8.41 17.81
N ASP A 4 -14.96 -9.31 17.98
CA ASP A 4 -14.70 -10.72 18.33
C ASP A 4 -13.83 -11.41 17.26
N GLN A 5 -14.02 -11.05 15.98
CA GLN A 5 -13.26 -11.61 14.85
C GLN A 5 -11.81 -11.09 14.77
N PHE A 6 -11.50 -10.03 15.52
CA PHE A 6 -10.18 -9.39 15.62
C PHE A 6 -9.55 -9.55 17.01
N SER A 7 -10.21 -10.22 17.96
CA SER A 7 -9.77 -10.34 19.35
C SER A 7 -8.39 -11.02 19.55
N HIS A 8 -7.93 -11.78 18.56
CA HIS A 8 -6.63 -12.47 18.54
C HIS A 8 -5.56 -11.71 17.74
N ILE A 9 -5.91 -10.56 17.15
CA ILE A 9 -5.01 -9.77 16.30
C ILE A 9 -4.13 -8.89 17.18
N SER A 10 -2.82 -8.99 16.98
CA SER A 10 -1.79 -8.17 17.64
C SER A 10 -0.89 -7.44 16.66
N GLU A 11 -1.06 -7.67 15.37
CA GLU A 11 -0.23 -7.13 14.29
C GLU A 11 -1.12 -6.53 13.20
N TRP A 12 -0.91 -5.26 12.86
CA TRP A 12 -1.78 -4.51 11.97
C TRP A 12 -0.96 -3.99 10.80
N VAL A 13 -1.29 -4.47 9.60
CA VAL A 13 -0.61 -4.09 8.35
C VAL A 13 -1.53 -3.19 7.55
N PHE A 14 -1.07 -1.97 7.30
CA PHE A 14 -1.81 -1.00 6.49
C PHE A 14 -1.07 -0.78 5.19
N ASP A 15 -1.77 -0.94 4.07
CA ASP A 15 -1.37 -0.26 2.86
C ASP A 15 -1.46 1.26 3.02
N LEU A 16 -0.81 2.00 2.12
CA LEU A 16 -0.72 3.45 2.17
C LEU A 16 -1.68 4.12 1.19
N ASP A 17 -1.42 3.94 -0.10
CA ASP A 17 -2.08 4.66 -1.18
C ASP A 17 -3.54 4.28 -1.25
N ASN A 18 -4.46 5.25 -1.29
CA ASN A 18 -5.92 5.02 -1.28
C ASN A 18 -6.50 4.27 -0.05
N THR A 19 -5.64 3.78 0.85
CA THR A 19 -6.02 3.11 2.10
C THR A 19 -5.98 4.09 3.29
N LEU A 20 -4.86 4.77 3.53
CA LEU A 20 -4.69 5.74 4.64
C LEU A 20 -5.13 7.18 4.27
N TYR A 21 -5.54 7.37 3.02
CA TYR A 21 -6.21 8.54 2.50
C TYR A 21 -7.14 8.11 1.36
N PRO A 22 -8.24 8.83 1.07
CA PRO A 22 -9.19 8.39 0.06
C PRO A 22 -8.66 8.62 -1.38
N PRO A 23 -9.10 7.82 -2.37
CA PRO A 23 -8.74 8.01 -3.79
C PRO A 23 -9.03 9.42 -4.34
N SER A 24 -9.97 10.14 -3.74
CA SER A 24 -10.32 11.52 -4.13
C SER A 24 -9.18 12.54 -3.95
N VAL A 25 -8.14 12.21 -3.16
CA VAL A 25 -6.93 13.05 -3.03
C VAL A 25 -6.09 13.04 -4.31
N ARG A 26 -6.15 11.96 -5.10
CA ARG A 26 -5.51 11.85 -6.43
C ARG A 26 -3.98 12.09 -6.43
N LEU A 27 -3.27 11.63 -5.39
CA LEU A 27 -1.79 11.65 -5.41
C LEU A 27 -1.23 10.85 -6.58
N PHE A 28 -1.87 9.70 -6.89
CA PHE A 28 -1.41 8.79 -7.92
C PHE A 28 -1.41 9.44 -9.31
N ASP A 29 -2.28 10.41 -9.60
CA ASP A 29 -2.29 11.14 -10.88
C ASP A 29 -0.97 11.88 -11.16
N GLN A 30 -0.32 12.41 -10.11
CA GLN A 30 1.00 13.04 -10.24
C GLN A 30 2.08 11.98 -10.49
N ILE A 31 2.02 10.87 -9.75
CA ILE A 31 2.94 9.74 -9.88
C ILE A 31 2.84 9.15 -11.28
N GLU A 32 1.64 8.96 -11.84
CA GLU A 32 1.42 8.42 -13.19
C GLU A 32 2.04 9.29 -14.29
N GLN A 33 1.95 10.62 -14.14
CA GLN A 33 2.57 11.54 -15.08
C GLN A 33 4.09 11.38 -15.04
N ARG A 34 4.68 11.36 -13.84
CA ARG A 34 6.13 11.18 -13.66
C ARG A 34 6.61 9.81 -14.12
N MET A 35 5.87 8.74 -13.85
CA MET A 35 6.15 7.40 -14.38
C MET A 35 6.15 7.40 -15.90
N THR A 36 5.17 8.06 -16.53
CA THR A 36 5.09 8.15 -17.99
C THR A 36 6.30 8.91 -18.54
N ASP A 37 6.64 10.06 -17.94
CA ASP A 37 7.78 10.87 -18.37
C ASP A 37 9.12 10.13 -18.18
N TRP A 38 9.26 9.34 -17.11
CA TRP A 38 10.41 8.45 -16.91
C TRP A 38 10.51 7.43 -18.05
N VAL A 39 9.45 6.65 -18.29
CA VAL A 39 9.42 5.60 -19.33
C VAL A 39 9.70 6.19 -20.71
N MET A 40 9.18 7.38 -21.02
CA MET A 40 9.50 8.09 -22.26
C MET A 40 10.99 8.33 -22.43
N ARG A 41 11.64 8.90 -21.41
CA ARG A 41 13.07 9.26 -21.47
C ARG A 41 13.95 8.03 -21.46
N GLU A 42 13.66 7.07 -20.59
CA GLU A 42 14.45 5.85 -20.41
C GLU A 42 14.46 5.00 -21.68
N LEU A 43 13.29 4.84 -22.32
CA LEU A 43 13.14 3.97 -23.49
C LEU A 43 13.20 4.73 -24.83
N GLY A 44 13.31 6.06 -24.81
CA GLY A 44 13.33 6.89 -26.02
C GLY A 44 12.04 6.82 -26.84
N VAL A 45 10.88 6.68 -26.19
CA VAL A 45 9.58 6.48 -26.85
C VAL A 45 8.64 7.69 -26.70
N SER A 46 7.61 7.76 -27.56
CA SER A 46 6.57 8.77 -27.44
C SER A 46 5.74 8.62 -26.15
N ARG A 47 5.07 9.69 -25.73
CA ARG A 47 4.23 9.69 -24.52
C ARG A 47 3.12 8.64 -24.55
N ASP A 48 2.44 8.52 -25.67
CA ASP A 48 1.38 7.53 -25.84
C ASP A 48 1.94 6.10 -25.72
N LYS A 49 3.12 5.85 -26.30
CA LYS A 49 3.77 4.55 -26.19
C LYS A 49 4.24 4.28 -24.77
N ALA A 50 4.81 5.26 -24.09
CA ALA A 50 5.22 5.15 -22.69
C ALA A 50 4.04 4.84 -21.77
N ASN A 51 2.92 5.55 -21.92
CA ASN A 51 1.72 5.30 -21.13
C ASN A 51 1.12 3.91 -21.41
N HIS A 52 1.17 3.46 -22.67
CA HIS A 52 0.77 2.09 -23.02
C HIS A 52 1.70 1.04 -22.40
N LEU A 53 3.02 1.27 -22.39
CA LEU A 53 3.99 0.37 -21.75
C LEU A 53 3.80 0.33 -20.24
N ARG A 54 3.58 1.48 -19.58
CA ARG A 54 3.26 1.56 -18.14
C ARG A 54 2.08 0.66 -17.76
N GLN A 55 0.98 0.76 -18.50
CA GLN A 55 -0.21 -0.07 -18.28
C GLN A 55 0.06 -1.55 -18.56
N THR A 56 0.86 -1.85 -19.59
CA THR A 56 1.29 -3.21 -19.91
C THR A 56 2.11 -3.80 -18.76
N TYR A 57 3.08 -3.04 -18.23
CA TYR A 57 3.93 -3.47 -17.12
C TYR A 57 3.16 -3.67 -15.84
N TRP A 58 2.24 -2.78 -15.51
CA TRP A 58 1.36 -2.97 -14.37
C TRP A 58 0.49 -4.22 -14.50
N ARG A 59 -0.05 -4.50 -15.70
CA ARG A 59 -0.86 -5.70 -15.94
C ARG A 59 -0.05 -6.99 -15.85
N ASP A 60 1.13 -7.00 -16.47
CA ASP A 60 1.90 -8.23 -16.68
C ASP A 60 2.88 -8.51 -15.52
N HIS A 61 3.33 -7.47 -14.81
CA HIS A 61 4.35 -7.54 -13.75
C HIS A 61 3.90 -6.95 -12.40
N GLY A 62 2.66 -6.49 -12.29
CA GLY A 62 2.07 -5.93 -11.05
C GLY A 62 2.38 -4.45 -10.82
N THR A 63 3.54 -3.95 -11.25
CA THR A 63 3.88 -2.52 -11.23
C THR A 63 4.66 -2.11 -12.47
N THR A 64 4.65 -0.81 -12.77
CA THR A 64 5.50 -0.22 -13.82
C THR A 64 6.98 -0.50 -13.57
N LEU A 65 7.43 -0.34 -12.32
CA LEU A 65 8.82 -0.54 -11.94
C LEU A 65 9.26 -1.99 -12.18
N ALA A 66 8.46 -2.98 -11.78
CA ALA A 66 8.79 -4.38 -11.98
C ALA A 66 8.98 -4.72 -13.47
N GLY A 67 8.15 -4.17 -14.36
CA GLY A 67 8.34 -4.33 -15.80
C GLY A 67 9.58 -3.63 -16.34
N LEU A 68 9.88 -2.42 -15.86
CA LEU A 68 11.10 -1.71 -16.24
C LEU A 68 12.37 -2.45 -15.80
N MET A 69 12.39 -2.99 -14.58
CA MET A 69 13.51 -3.79 -14.09
C MET A 69 13.69 -5.07 -14.90
N ARG A 70 12.60 -5.79 -15.17
CA ARG A 70 12.64 -7.09 -15.84
C ARG A 70 12.96 -7.02 -17.33
N GLU A 71 12.46 -6.00 -18.01
CA GLU A 71 12.57 -5.89 -19.47
C GLU A 71 13.71 -4.97 -19.93
N HIS A 72 14.16 -4.05 -19.07
CA HIS A 72 15.13 -3.00 -19.45
C HIS A 72 16.25 -2.80 -18.42
N ASP A 73 16.38 -3.66 -17.41
CA ASP A 73 17.42 -3.59 -16.37
C ASP A 73 17.51 -2.22 -15.66
N VAL A 74 16.37 -1.52 -15.53
CA VAL A 74 16.30 -0.21 -14.87
C VAL A 74 16.65 -0.33 -13.39
N ASP A 75 17.51 0.58 -12.91
CA ASP A 75 17.79 0.74 -11.48
C ASP A 75 16.55 1.31 -10.76
N PRO A 76 16.01 0.61 -9.74
CA PRO A 76 14.82 1.07 -9.03
C PRO A 76 15.02 2.33 -8.21
N ALA A 77 16.22 2.61 -7.69
CA ALA A 77 16.38 3.68 -6.70
C ALA A 77 16.18 5.10 -7.29
N PRO A 78 16.80 5.43 -8.45
CA PRO A 78 16.55 6.70 -9.13
C PRO A 78 15.09 6.84 -9.58
N TYR A 79 14.50 5.76 -10.10
CA TYR A 79 13.10 5.72 -10.51
C TYR A 79 12.18 6.08 -9.35
N LEU A 80 12.29 5.37 -8.22
CA LEU A 80 11.46 5.59 -7.04
C LEU A 80 11.61 7.00 -6.46
N THR A 81 12.82 7.57 -6.53
CA THR A 81 13.07 8.94 -6.09
C THR A 81 12.33 9.95 -6.96
N GLU A 82 12.41 9.82 -8.28
CA GLU A 82 11.80 10.80 -9.20
C GLU A 82 10.28 10.69 -9.24
N VAL A 83 9.73 9.47 -9.30
CA VAL A 83 8.27 9.30 -9.46
C VAL A 83 7.49 9.67 -8.19
N HIS A 84 8.13 9.57 -7.02
CA HIS A 84 7.54 9.97 -5.74
C HIS A 84 7.85 11.43 -5.34
N ASP A 85 8.55 12.19 -6.16
CA ASP A 85 8.78 13.62 -5.93
C ASP A 85 7.53 14.46 -6.27
N ILE A 86 6.45 14.28 -5.50
CA ILE A 86 5.15 14.93 -5.77
C ILE A 86 4.81 16.01 -4.73
N SER A 87 3.76 16.80 -5.00
CA SER A 87 3.15 17.64 -3.97
C SER A 87 2.19 16.82 -3.11
N PHE A 88 2.22 17.11 -1.81
CA PHE A 88 1.38 16.52 -0.77
C PHE A 88 0.31 17.49 -0.26
N ASP A 89 0.16 18.67 -0.88
CA ASP A 89 -0.70 19.77 -0.41
C ASP A 89 -2.20 19.40 -0.38
N ALA A 90 -2.59 18.39 -1.15
CA ALA A 90 -3.97 17.87 -1.17
C ALA A 90 -4.29 16.96 0.03
N LEU A 91 -3.28 16.52 0.79
CA LEU A 91 -3.49 15.74 2.00
C LEU A 91 -3.80 16.67 3.17
N GLU A 92 -4.87 16.34 3.89
CA GLU A 92 -5.22 17.00 5.15
C GLU A 92 -4.93 16.06 6.32
N PRO A 93 -4.63 16.54 7.54
CA PRO A 93 -4.56 15.68 8.70
C PRO A 93 -5.89 14.98 9.03
N ASP A 94 -5.83 13.76 9.58
CA ASP A 94 -7.04 13.04 10.02
C ASP A 94 -6.94 12.60 11.49
N PRO A 95 -7.32 13.50 12.42
CA PRO A 95 -7.23 13.23 13.86
C PRO A 95 -8.10 12.05 14.31
N ALA A 96 -9.20 11.77 13.61
CA ALA A 96 -10.08 10.67 13.94
C ALA A 96 -9.39 9.33 13.61
N LEU A 97 -8.88 9.18 12.39
CA LEU A 97 -8.11 8.00 11.99
C LEU A 97 -6.87 7.82 12.88
N ALA A 98 -6.12 8.91 13.13
CA ALA A 98 -4.94 8.89 14.00
C ALA A 98 -5.25 8.33 15.39
N ALA A 99 -6.35 8.79 16.01
CA ALA A 99 -6.78 8.31 17.32
C ALA A 99 -7.14 6.81 17.30
N ARG A 100 -7.79 6.33 16.22
CA ARG A 100 -8.17 4.92 16.08
C ARG A 100 -6.99 3.99 15.85
N ILE A 101 -6.04 4.39 15.00
CA ILE A 101 -4.79 3.63 14.80
C ILE A 101 -4.00 3.60 16.11
N LYS A 102 -3.93 4.73 16.82
CA LYS A 102 -3.23 4.80 18.12
C LYS A 102 -3.81 3.86 19.17
N SER A 103 -5.13 3.62 19.16
CA SER A 103 -5.81 2.75 20.13
C SER A 103 -5.71 1.26 19.82
N LEU A 104 -5.24 0.87 18.64
CA LEU A 104 -5.05 -0.55 18.32
C LEU A 104 -3.97 -1.17 19.23
N PRO A 105 -4.22 -2.36 19.80
CA PRO A 105 -3.23 -3.05 20.63
C PRO A 105 -2.12 -3.65 19.77
N GLY A 106 -0.91 -3.77 20.29
CA GLY A 106 0.19 -4.44 19.60
C GLY A 106 0.85 -3.60 18.51
N ARG A 107 1.42 -4.27 17.51
CA ARG A 107 2.34 -3.71 16.51
C ARG A 107 1.59 -3.24 15.27
N ARG A 108 1.90 -2.05 14.77
CA ARG A 108 1.32 -1.48 13.54
C ARG A 108 2.41 -1.16 12.54
N ILE A 109 2.25 -1.57 11.30
CA ILE A 109 3.17 -1.25 10.22
C ILE A 109 2.45 -0.68 9.00
N VAL A 110 3.18 0.09 8.21
CA VAL A 110 2.79 0.40 6.83
C VAL A 110 3.54 -0.53 5.89
N TYR A 111 2.85 -1.08 4.90
CA TYR A 111 3.44 -1.85 3.80
C TYR A 111 2.86 -1.44 2.44
N THR A 112 3.67 -0.76 1.62
CA THR A 112 3.28 -0.19 0.32
C THR A 112 4.17 -0.69 -0.83
N ASN A 113 3.63 -0.65 -2.07
CA ASN A 113 4.43 -0.78 -3.30
C ASN A 113 5.19 0.51 -3.66
N GLY A 114 4.94 1.63 -2.97
CA GLY A 114 5.77 2.82 -2.99
C GLY A 114 7.08 2.64 -2.19
N SER A 115 7.89 3.69 -2.10
CA SER A 115 9.11 3.66 -1.28
C SER A 115 8.84 4.07 0.17
N ALA A 116 9.69 3.65 1.12
CA ALA A 116 9.54 4.07 2.51
C ALA A 116 9.68 5.59 2.71
N PRO A 117 10.63 6.31 2.05
CA PRO A 117 10.69 7.77 2.14
C PRO A 117 9.43 8.46 1.59
N TYR A 118 8.78 7.89 0.57
CA TYR A 118 7.50 8.37 0.08
C TYR A 118 6.40 8.19 1.14
N ALA A 119 6.33 6.99 1.72
CA ALA A 119 5.36 6.67 2.75
C ALA A 119 5.48 7.58 3.98
N GLU A 120 6.70 7.86 4.44
CA GLU A 120 6.97 8.79 5.54
C GLU A 120 6.36 10.18 5.28
N ARG A 121 6.55 10.73 4.07
CA ARG A 121 6.00 12.04 3.68
C ARG A 121 4.47 12.04 3.62
N VAL A 122 3.85 10.96 3.13
CA VAL A 122 2.38 10.82 3.16
C VAL A 122 1.87 10.78 4.60
N LEU A 123 2.50 9.99 5.46
CA LEU A 123 2.11 9.86 6.87
C LEU A 123 2.26 11.19 7.62
N GLU A 124 3.32 11.94 7.35
CA GLU A 124 3.52 13.28 7.93
C GLU A 124 2.39 14.23 7.51
N ALA A 125 2.10 14.34 6.21
CA ALA A 125 1.05 15.21 5.70
C ALA A 125 -0.35 14.81 6.19
N ARG A 126 -0.60 13.52 6.43
CA ARG A 126 -1.85 13.00 7.01
C ARG A 126 -1.92 13.08 8.54
N GLY A 127 -0.88 13.57 9.21
CA GLY A 127 -0.84 13.66 10.67
C GLY A 127 -0.78 12.31 11.38
N LEU A 128 -0.19 11.31 10.73
CA LEU A 128 -0.05 9.93 11.21
C LEU A 128 1.38 9.58 11.67
N SER A 129 2.28 10.58 11.71
CA SER A 129 3.66 10.40 12.18
C SER A 129 3.73 9.79 13.58
N GLY A 130 4.60 8.80 13.75
CA GLY A 130 4.84 8.14 15.04
C GLY A 130 3.73 7.18 15.49
N LEU A 131 2.74 6.87 14.65
CA LEU A 131 1.70 5.89 14.95
C LEU A 131 2.04 4.45 14.54
N PHE A 132 3.01 4.29 13.64
CA PHE A 132 3.46 3.02 13.12
C PHE A 132 4.84 2.68 13.66
N ASP A 133 5.03 1.42 14.03
CA ASP A 133 6.27 0.89 14.58
C ASP A 133 7.31 0.58 13.49
N ALA A 134 6.87 0.44 12.23
CA ALA A 134 7.73 0.33 11.05
C ALA A 134 6.99 0.73 9.77
N ILE A 135 7.78 1.08 8.75
CA ILE A 135 7.31 1.43 7.40
C ILE A 135 8.15 0.60 6.42
N TYR A 136 7.47 -0.17 5.57
CA TYR A 136 8.09 -0.99 4.54
C TYR A 136 7.61 -0.54 3.16
N GLY A 137 8.54 0.01 2.38
CA GLY A 137 8.36 0.20 0.94
C GLY A 137 8.83 -1.01 0.12
N VAL A 138 8.66 -0.94 -1.19
CA VAL A 138 9.01 -1.99 -2.16
C VAL A 138 10.49 -2.41 -2.10
N GLU A 139 11.39 -1.50 -1.69
CA GLU A 139 12.81 -1.78 -1.49
C GLU A 139 13.09 -2.76 -0.34
N HIS A 140 12.12 -2.93 0.58
CA HIS A 140 12.22 -3.91 1.68
C HIS A 140 11.71 -5.30 1.29
N ALA A 141 11.05 -5.39 0.12
CA ALA A 141 10.51 -6.61 -0.46
C ALA A 141 11.41 -7.14 -1.60
N ASP A 142 12.70 -6.79 -1.59
CA ASP A 142 13.65 -7.07 -2.68
C ASP A 142 13.12 -6.63 -4.05
N PHE A 143 12.32 -5.55 -4.07
CA PHE A 143 11.64 -5.00 -5.24
C PHE A 143 10.57 -5.89 -5.90
N HIS A 144 10.16 -6.97 -5.24
CA HIS A 144 8.94 -7.70 -5.60
C HIS A 144 7.71 -6.86 -5.20
N PRO A 145 6.78 -6.56 -6.11
CA PRO A 145 5.57 -5.83 -5.76
C PRO A 145 4.48 -6.76 -5.20
N LYS A 146 3.64 -6.26 -4.30
CA LYS A 146 2.31 -6.86 -4.07
C LYS A 146 1.57 -6.95 -5.41
N PRO A 147 0.86 -8.06 -5.73
CA PRO A 147 0.52 -9.18 -4.85
C PRO A 147 1.48 -10.38 -4.89
N ASP A 148 2.73 -10.24 -5.36
CA ASP A 148 3.70 -11.34 -5.38
C ASP A 148 3.90 -11.90 -3.96
N ARG A 149 3.78 -13.22 -3.81
CA ARG A 149 3.95 -13.91 -2.52
C ARG A 149 5.33 -13.65 -1.92
N ALA A 150 6.37 -13.56 -2.76
CA ALA A 150 7.72 -13.27 -2.31
C ALA A 150 7.81 -11.90 -1.60
N ALA A 151 7.03 -10.92 -2.05
CA ALA A 151 7.00 -9.59 -1.46
C ALA A 151 6.49 -9.61 -0.01
N PHE A 152 5.38 -10.34 0.24
CA PHE A 152 4.83 -10.52 1.58
C PHE A 152 5.75 -11.32 2.48
N GLU A 153 6.31 -12.43 1.97
CA GLU A 153 7.22 -13.29 2.75
C GLU A 153 8.47 -12.52 3.20
N ALA A 154 9.07 -11.71 2.32
CA ALA A 154 10.22 -10.87 2.64
C ALA A 154 9.90 -9.85 3.76
N VAL A 155 8.82 -9.09 3.60
CA VAL A 155 8.44 -8.05 4.58
C VAL A 155 8.00 -8.67 5.90
N PHE A 156 7.19 -9.73 5.89
CA PHE A 156 6.70 -10.37 7.12
C PHE A 156 7.82 -11.06 7.89
N ALA A 157 8.75 -11.72 7.20
CA ALA A 157 9.93 -12.29 7.85
C ALA A 157 10.83 -11.20 8.47
N ARG A 158 10.99 -10.06 7.78
CA ARG A 158 11.78 -8.93 8.26
C ARG A 158 11.17 -8.25 9.48
N ASP A 159 9.85 -8.07 9.50
CA ASP A 159 9.14 -7.45 10.61
C ASP A 159 8.94 -8.41 11.80
N GLY A 160 8.89 -9.71 11.52
CA GLY A 160 8.53 -10.74 12.49
C GLY A 160 7.02 -10.95 12.61
N ILE A 161 6.26 -10.65 11.56
CA ILE A 161 4.81 -10.85 11.53
C ILE A 161 4.46 -12.33 11.61
N THR A 162 3.49 -12.64 12.47
CA THR A 162 2.78 -13.92 12.54
C THR A 162 1.43 -13.77 11.84
N PRO A 163 1.28 -14.21 10.57
CA PRO A 163 0.08 -13.93 9.78
C PRO A 163 -1.25 -14.31 10.44
N ARG A 164 -1.30 -15.42 11.18
CA ARG A 164 -2.50 -15.87 11.92
C ARG A 164 -2.92 -14.98 13.09
N GLN A 165 -2.09 -14.01 13.47
CA GLN A 165 -2.35 -12.99 14.49
C GLN A 165 -2.38 -11.57 13.88
N ALA A 166 -2.45 -11.48 12.55
CA ALA A 166 -2.32 -10.23 11.83
C ALA A 166 -3.56 -9.90 10.99
N ALA A 167 -3.81 -8.60 10.82
CA ALA A 167 -4.84 -8.07 9.93
C ALA A 167 -4.22 -7.15 8.88
N MET A 168 -4.66 -7.26 7.63
CA MET A 168 -4.25 -6.38 6.54
C MET A 168 -5.41 -5.52 6.02
N PHE A 169 -5.15 -4.23 5.85
CA PHE A 169 -6.05 -3.22 5.28
C PHE A 169 -5.46 -2.73 3.96
N GLU A 170 -6.24 -2.78 2.89
CA GLU A 170 -5.75 -2.57 1.52
C GLU A 170 -6.89 -2.17 0.58
N ASP A 171 -6.62 -1.26 -0.36
CA ASP A 171 -7.57 -0.81 -1.37
C ASP A 171 -7.64 -1.75 -2.59
N ASP A 172 -6.53 -2.37 -2.98
CA ASP A 172 -6.52 -3.31 -4.10
C ASP A 172 -6.90 -4.72 -3.65
N PRO A 173 -8.05 -5.26 -4.11
CA PRO A 173 -8.49 -6.59 -3.70
C PRO A 173 -7.48 -7.68 -4.09
N ARG A 174 -6.65 -7.51 -5.12
CA ARG A 174 -5.64 -8.50 -5.52
C ARG A 174 -4.55 -8.67 -4.47
N ASN A 175 -4.20 -7.59 -3.78
CA ASN A 175 -3.17 -7.56 -2.74
C ASN A 175 -3.61 -8.27 -1.45
N LEU A 176 -4.90 -8.53 -1.26
CA LEU A 176 -5.43 -9.25 -0.10
C LEU A 176 -5.39 -10.79 -0.25
N ALA A 177 -5.13 -11.32 -1.44
CA ALA A 177 -5.16 -12.77 -1.69
C ALA A 177 -4.06 -13.53 -0.91
N VAL A 178 -2.80 -13.07 -1.00
CA VAL A 178 -1.68 -13.70 -0.29
C VAL A 178 -1.82 -13.59 1.24
N PRO A 179 -2.13 -12.41 1.83
CA PRO A 179 -2.44 -12.27 3.25
C PRO A 179 -3.49 -13.27 3.74
N HIS A 180 -4.59 -13.41 3.01
CA HIS A 180 -5.64 -14.38 3.33
C HIS A 180 -5.11 -15.81 3.31
N ASP A 181 -4.38 -16.20 2.27
CA ASP A 181 -3.81 -17.55 2.15
C ASP A 181 -2.80 -17.87 3.25
N LEU A 182 -2.11 -16.85 3.78
CA LEU A 182 -1.23 -16.97 4.94
C LEU A 182 -1.99 -17.04 6.27
N GLY A 183 -3.30 -16.79 6.26
CA GLY A 183 -4.19 -16.87 7.42
C GLY A 183 -4.46 -15.53 8.12
N MET A 184 -4.16 -14.40 7.48
CA MET A 184 -4.47 -13.07 8.02
C MET A 184 -5.96 -12.76 7.93
N ARG A 185 -6.43 -11.89 8.82
CA ARG A 185 -7.69 -11.17 8.61
C ARG A 185 -7.48 -10.13 7.51
N THR A 186 -8.43 -9.97 6.61
CA THR A 186 -8.31 -9.08 5.44
C THR A 186 -9.49 -8.11 5.38
N VAL A 187 -9.17 -6.83 5.17
CA VAL A 187 -10.14 -5.75 5.12
C VAL A 187 -9.91 -4.94 3.86
N HIS A 188 -10.87 -4.98 2.94
CA HIS A 188 -10.86 -4.16 1.74
C HIS A 188 -11.32 -2.74 2.07
N VAL A 189 -10.47 -1.76 1.83
CA VAL A 189 -10.72 -0.34 2.12
C VAL A 189 -10.94 0.39 0.81
N ALA A 190 -12.20 0.54 0.40
CA ALA A 190 -12.55 1.15 -0.87
C ALA A 190 -13.95 1.80 -0.82
N PRO A 191 -14.28 2.72 -1.74
CA PRO A 191 -15.63 3.25 -1.86
C PRO A 191 -16.68 2.15 -2.11
N ASP A 192 -16.32 1.18 -2.96
CA ASP A 192 -17.21 0.11 -3.40
C ASP A 192 -16.65 -1.26 -3.01
N ALA A 193 -17.54 -2.15 -2.58
CA ALA A 193 -17.17 -3.52 -2.24
C ALA A 193 -16.87 -4.33 -3.50
N VAL A 194 -15.72 -5.02 -3.50
CA VAL A 194 -15.40 -6.06 -4.48
C VAL A 194 -15.51 -7.42 -3.79
N PRO A 195 -16.54 -8.24 -4.07
CA PRO A 195 -16.68 -9.54 -3.43
C PRO A 195 -15.58 -10.49 -3.91
N ALA A 196 -14.82 -11.04 -2.97
CA ALA A 196 -13.89 -12.13 -3.22
C ALA A 196 -13.77 -13.01 -1.98
N GLN A 197 -13.46 -14.29 -2.17
CA GLN A 197 -13.34 -15.25 -1.05
C GLN A 197 -12.28 -14.80 -0.03
N HIS A 198 -11.22 -14.14 -0.50
CA HIS A 198 -10.11 -13.67 0.33
C HIS A 198 -10.35 -12.31 1.00
N ILE A 199 -11.57 -11.76 0.94
CA ILE A 199 -11.96 -10.50 1.58
C ILE A 199 -12.96 -10.80 2.69
N HIS A 200 -12.51 -10.70 3.95
CA HIS A 200 -13.37 -10.98 5.11
C HIS A 200 -14.30 -9.80 5.44
N HIS A 201 -13.80 -8.57 5.29
CA HIS A 201 -14.54 -7.35 5.57
C HIS A 201 -14.31 -6.30 4.48
N HIS A 202 -15.25 -5.38 4.37
CA HIS A 202 -15.16 -4.20 3.52
C HIS A 202 -15.53 -2.96 4.33
N THR A 203 -14.84 -1.85 4.08
CA THR A 203 -15.23 -0.54 4.57
C THR A 203 -14.89 0.56 3.57
N HIS A 204 -15.73 1.60 3.53
CA HIS A 204 -15.43 2.89 2.87
C HIS A 204 -14.99 3.96 3.88
N ASP A 205 -15.01 3.63 5.18
CA ASP A 205 -14.62 4.48 6.29
C ASP A 205 -13.70 3.68 7.22
N LEU A 206 -12.39 3.85 7.04
CA LEU A 206 -11.39 3.13 7.84
C LEU A 206 -11.47 3.54 9.31
N ALA A 207 -11.63 4.84 9.61
CA ALA A 207 -11.72 5.32 10.99
C ALA A 207 -12.96 4.77 11.69
N GLY A 208 -14.10 4.76 11.01
CA GLY A 208 -15.34 4.14 11.48
C GLY A 208 -15.19 2.64 11.73
N PHE A 209 -14.59 1.91 10.79
CA PHE A 209 -14.33 0.47 10.96
C PHE A 209 -13.47 0.18 12.18
N LEU A 210 -12.33 0.88 12.32
CA LEU A 210 -11.42 0.70 13.45
C LEU A 210 -12.09 1.05 14.79
N SER A 211 -13.05 1.99 14.81
CA SER A 211 -13.80 2.32 16.03
C SER A 211 -14.55 1.12 16.63
N HIS A 212 -14.96 0.17 15.79
CA HIS A 212 -15.66 -1.05 16.21
C HIS A 212 -14.71 -2.16 16.70
N LEU A 213 -13.39 -1.98 16.60
CA LEU A 213 -12.40 -2.98 17.03
C LEU A 213 -11.91 -2.74 18.47
N THR A 214 -11.90 -1.48 18.89
CA THR A 214 -11.33 -1.05 20.18
C THR A 214 -12.42 -0.56 21.17
N SER A 215 -13.68 -0.93 20.93
CA SER A 215 -14.82 -0.61 21.80
C SER A 215 -14.92 -1.54 23.00
#